data_AF-A0A291GVW1-F1
#
_entry.id   AF-A0A291GVW1-F1
#
_cell.length_a   1.000
_cell.length_b   1.000
_cell.length_c   1.000
_cell.angle_alpha   90.00
_cell.angle_beta   90.00
_cell.angle_gamma   90.00
#
_symmetry.space_group_name_H-M   'P 1'
#
loop_
_entity.id
_entity.type
_entity.pdbx_description
1 polymer ?
#
loop_
_entity_poly.entity_id
_entity_poly.type
_entity_poly.pdbx_seq_one_letter_code
_entity_poly.pdbx_strand_id
1 'polypeptide(L)'
;MDPGEGDEIAQAVTQSGEQILEVVGDMTTIINSVEWEGPDDDGCEEEWNSFIGGPLSNLVEALQQKGKELTQHAEEQEQESNNG
;
A
#
# COMPACT_ATOMS: atom_id res chain seq x y z
N MET A 1 4.58 21.39 10.88
CA MET A 1 4.44 20.99 9.47
C MET A 1 3.47 21.98 8.85
N ASP A 2 3.60 22.33 7.57
CA ASP A 2 2.46 22.99 6.92
C ASP A 2 1.37 21.92 6.78
N PRO A 3 0.18 22.11 7.36
CA PRO A 3 -0.91 21.13 7.29
C PRO A 3 -1.21 20.67 5.85
N GLY A 4 -1.10 21.58 4.87
CA GLY A 4 -1.27 21.23 3.46
C GLY A 4 -0.22 20.25 2.93
N GLU A 5 1.03 20.35 3.40
CA GLU A 5 2.11 19.43 3.05
C GLU A 5 1.88 18.03 3.68
N GLY A 6 1.21 17.98 4.85
CA GLY A 6 0.82 16.73 5.51
C GLY A 6 -0.21 15.94 4.71
N ASP A 7 -1.24 16.64 4.24
CA ASP A 7 -2.30 16.04 3.44
C ASP A 7 -1.82 15.58 2.06
N GLU A 8 -0.97 16.36 1.40
CA GLU A 8 -0.39 15.97 0.12
C GLU A 8 0.41 14.67 0.22
N ILE A 9 1.23 14.52 1.26
CA ILE A 9 2.00 13.29 1.49
C ILE A 9 1.10 12.12 1.90
N ALA A 10 0.08 12.35 2.74
CA ALA A 10 -0.87 11.30 3.12
C ALA A 10 -1.64 10.76 1.91
N GLN A 11 -2.07 11.65 1.00
CA GLN A 11 -2.70 11.28 -0.26
C GLN A 11 -1.73 10.52 -1.17
N ALA A 12 -0.50 10.99 -1.32
CA ALA A 12 0.52 10.32 -2.13
C ALA A 12 0.84 8.90 -1.63
N VAL A 13 0.90 8.71 -0.32
CA VAL A 13 1.11 7.39 0.30
C VAL A 13 -0.07 6.46 0.02
N THR A 14 -1.29 6.96 0.14
CA THR A 14 -2.51 6.18 -0.15
C THR A 14 -2.55 5.76 -1.63
N GLN A 15 -2.32 6.72 -2.54
CA GLN A 15 -2.31 6.47 -3.98
C GLN A 15 -1.20 5.47 -4.38
N SER A 16 -0.02 5.57 -3.77
CA SER A 16 1.07 4.62 -4.00
C SER A 16 0.68 3.19 -3.56
N GLY A 17 -0.02 3.05 -2.44
CA GLY A 17 -0.56 1.77 -1.99
C GLY A 17 -1.55 1.16 -2.98
N GLU A 18 -2.44 1.97 -3.54
CA GLU A 18 -3.39 1.53 -4.57
C GLU A 18 -2.69 1.09 -5.86
N GLN A 19 -1.69 1.84 -6.33
CA GLN A 19 -0.90 1.48 -7.51
C GLN A 19 -0.13 0.17 -7.31
N ILE A 20 0.40 -0.06 -6.10
CA ILE A 20 1.06 -1.32 -5.74
C ILE A 20 0.06 -2.50 -5.85
N LEU A 21 -1.16 -2.34 -5.32
CA LEU A 21 -2.19 -3.36 -5.40
C LEU A 21 -2.61 -3.65 -6.85
N GLU A 22 -2.70 -2.63 -7.70
CA GLU A 22 -3.01 -2.78 -9.12
C GLU A 22 -1.96 -3.63 -9.84
N VAL A 23 -0.68 -3.26 -9.74
CA VAL A 23 0.43 -3.99 -10.37
C VAL A 23 0.50 -5.44 -9.87
N VAL A 24 0.25 -5.66 -8.58
CA VAL A 24 0.23 -7.00 -8.00
C VAL A 24 -0.95 -7.82 -8.54
N GLY A 25 -2.12 -7.21 -8.73
CA GLY A 25 -3.26 -7.86 -9.36
C GLY A 25 -2.96 -8.30 -10.80
N ASP A 26 -2.30 -7.44 -11.57
CA ASP A 26 -1.85 -7.75 -12.93
C ASP A 26 -0.84 -8.90 -12.95
N MET A 27 0.16 -8.87 -12.06
CA MET A 27 1.15 -9.94 -11.93
C MET A 27 0.50 -11.27 -11.52
N THR A 28 -0.46 -11.23 -10.59
CA THR A 28 -1.22 -12.42 -10.16
C THR A 28 -2.00 -13.03 -11.33
N THR A 29 -2.61 -12.19 -12.16
CA THR A 29 -3.31 -12.67 -13.36
C THR A 29 -2.36 -13.37 -14.32
N ILE A 30 -1.15 -12.83 -14.51
CA ILE A 30 -0.14 -13.44 -15.37
C ILE A 30 0.32 -14.78 -14.80
N ILE A 31 0.70 -14.82 -13.52
CA ILE A 31 1.19 -16.03 -12.84
C ILE A 31 0.18 -17.16 -12.92
N ASN A 32 -1.11 -16.86 -12.67
CA ASN A 32 -2.19 -17.85 -12.75
C ASN A 32 -2.60 -18.21 -14.19
N SER A 33 -2.14 -17.46 -15.20
CA SER A 33 -2.45 -17.72 -16.61
C SER A 33 -1.42 -18.57 -17.33
N VAL A 34 -0.24 -18.73 -16.75
CA VAL A 34 0.85 -19.54 -17.31
C VAL A 34 0.59 -21.00 -16.94
N GLU A 35 0.53 -21.87 -17.95
CA GLU A 35 0.61 -23.32 -17.76
C GLU A 35 2.10 -23.64 -17.65
N TRP A 36 2.60 -23.63 -16.43
CA TRP A 36 3.99 -23.92 -16.15
C TRP A 36 4.21 -25.43 -16.25
N GLU A 37 5.33 -25.84 -16.87
CA GLU A 37 5.70 -27.25 -16.98
C GLU A 37 6.92 -27.52 -16.09
N GLY A 38 6.75 -28.33 -15.04
CA GLY A 38 7.84 -28.83 -14.21
C GLY A 38 7.77 -28.38 -12.74
N PRO A 39 8.65 -28.90 -11.86
CA PRO A 39 8.58 -28.68 -10.41
C PRO A 39 8.82 -27.24 -9.95
N ASP A 40 9.31 -26.37 -10.83
CA ASP A 40 9.49 -24.93 -10.56
C ASP A 40 8.16 -24.15 -10.64
N ASP A 41 7.09 -24.78 -11.17
CA ASP A 41 5.72 -24.27 -11.25
C ASP A 41 5.06 -24.07 -9.88
N ASP A 42 4.83 -25.19 -9.17
CA ASP A 42 4.12 -25.21 -7.89
C ASP A 42 4.79 -24.26 -6.87
N GLY A 43 6.13 -24.16 -6.93
CA GLY A 43 6.90 -23.26 -6.07
C GLY A 43 6.66 -21.78 -6.38
N CYS A 44 6.55 -21.40 -7.66
CA CYS A 44 6.35 -20.01 -8.04
C CYS A 44 4.96 -19.49 -7.63
N GLU A 45 3.91 -20.28 -7.87
CA GLU A 45 2.55 -19.93 -7.46
C GLU A 45 2.42 -19.88 -5.93
N GLU A 46 2.98 -20.86 -5.20
CA GLU A 46 2.94 -20.89 -3.73
C GLU A 46 3.71 -19.72 -3.10
N GLU A 47 4.92 -19.43 -3.58
CA GLU A 47 5.73 -18.30 -3.12
C GLU A 47 5.03 -16.96 -3.41
N TRP A 48 4.44 -16.82 -4.59
CA TRP A 48 3.69 -15.61 -4.97
C TRP A 48 2.48 -15.40 -4.06
N ASN A 49 1.65 -16.42 -3.87
CA ASN A 49 0.47 -16.36 -3.02
C ASN A 49 0.84 -16.05 -1.55
N SER A 50 1.95 -16.61 -1.06
CA SER A 50 2.49 -16.31 0.26
C SER A 50 2.96 -14.85 0.40
N PHE A 51 3.63 -14.32 -0.62
CA PHE A 51 4.11 -12.94 -0.64
C PHE A 51 2.95 -11.93 -0.65
N ILE A 52 1.95 -12.12 -1.51
CA ILE A 52 0.82 -11.19 -1.60
C ILE A 52 -0.05 -11.22 -0.33
N GLY A 53 -0.27 -12.42 0.24
CA GLY A 53 -1.11 -12.60 1.43
C GLY A 53 -0.44 -12.18 2.75
N GLY A 54 0.88 -12.03 2.77
CA GLY A 54 1.62 -11.66 3.97
C GLY A 54 2.28 -10.28 3.86
N PRO A 55 3.57 -10.21 3.48
CA PRO A 55 4.34 -8.97 3.50
C PRO A 55 3.69 -7.79 2.77
N LEU A 56 3.10 -8.05 1.60
CA LEU A 56 2.50 -7.00 0.79
C LEU A 56 1.23 -6.41 1.43
N SER A 57 0.30 -7.28 1.86
CA SER A 57 -0.92 -6.84 2.56
C SER A 57 -0.57 -5.99 3.79
N ASN A 58 0.40 -6.46 4.59
CA ASN A 58 0.88 -5.75 5.77
C ASN A 58 1.47 -4.37 5.42
N LEU A 59 2.22 -4.26 4.32
CA LEU A 59 2.78 -2.99 3.88
C LEU A 59 1.69 -2.00 3.47
N VAL A 60 0.72 -2.45 2.69
CA VAL A 60 -0.39 -1.60 2.23
C VAL A 60 -1.21 -1.10 3.42
N GLU A 61 -1.55 -1.98 4.36
CA GLU A 61 -2.25 -1.60 5.60
C GLU A 61 -1.44 -0.59 6.43
N ALA A 62 -0.13 -0.80 6.57
CA ALA A 62 0.74 0.11 7.30
C ALA A 62 0.82 1.49 6.64
N LEU A 63 0.93 1.56 5.31
CA LEU A 63 0.95 2.81 4.56
C LEU A 63 -0.37 3.58 4.72
N GLN A 64 -1.51 2.90 4.61
CA GLN A 64 -2.83 3.50 4.84
C GLN A 64 -2.97 4.04 6.27
N GLN A 65 -2.52 3.28 7.27
CA GLN A 65 -2.57 3.71 8.67
C GLN A 65 -1.70 4.95 8.90
N LYS A 66 -0.49 4.98 8.33
CA LYS A 66 0.41 6.14 8.44
C LYS A 66 -0.12 7.38 7.70
N GLY A 67 -0.79 7.20 6.56
CA GLY A 67 -1.50 8.29 5.89
C GLY A 67 -2.56 8.92 6.79
N LYS A 68 -3.40 8.09 7.42
CA LYS A 68 -4.45 8.57 8.36
C LYS A 68 -3.87 9.31 9.56
N GLU A 69 -2.82 8.77 10.17
CA GLU A 69 -2.13 9.42 11.31
C GLU A 69 -1.56 10.78 10.91
N LEU A 70 -1.00 10.89 9.70
CA LEU A 70 -0.43 12.15 9.21
C LEU A 70 -1.51 13.22 8.99
N THR A 71 -2.62 12.88 8.35
CA THR A 71 -3.78 13.78 8.18
C THR A 71 -4.33 14.21 9.55
N GLN A 72 -4.49 13.29 10.49
CA GLN A 72 -4.94 13.64 11.84
C GLN A 72 -4.01 14.66 12.51
N HIS A 73 -2.69 14.44 12.46
CA HIS A 73 -1.73 15.39 13.05
C HIS A 73 -1.72 16.75 12.34
N ALA A 74 -2.00 16.79 11.04
CA ALA A 74 -2.12 18.04 10.28
C ALA A 74 -3.35 18.85 10.75
N GLU A 75 -4.51 18.20 10.88
CA GLU A 75 -5.75 18.81 11.38
C GLU A 75 -5.58 19.33 12.82
N GLU A 76 -4.91 18.58 13.69
CA GLU A 76 -4.62 18.99 15.06
C GLU A 76 -3.74 20.26 15.10
N GLN A 77 -2.73 20.37 14.21
CA GLN A 77 -1.90 21.57 14.11
C GLN A 77 -2.65 22.80 13.58
N GLU A 78 -3.60 22.63 12.65
CA GLU A 78 -4.46 23.73 12.20
C GLU A 78 -5.35 24.27 13.31
N GLN A 79 -5.96 23.39 14.11
CA GLN A 79 -6.84 23.79 15.20
C GLN A 79 -6.09 24.55 16.29
N GLU A 80 -4.91 24.07 16.68
CA GLU A 80 -4.05 24.76 17.65
C GLU A 80 -3.57 26.11 17.11
N SER A 81 -3.17 26.19 15.83
CA SER A 81 -2.71 27.44 15.21
C SER A 81 -3.82 28.49 15.07
N ASN A 82 -5.08 28.08 14.89
CA ASN A 82 -6.22 28.99 14.81
C ASN A 82 -6.78 29.42 16.18
N ASN A 83 -6.38 28.76 17.27
CA ASN A 83 -6.80 29.08 18.64
C ASN A 83 -5.76 29.89 19.43
N GLY A 84 -4.57 30.17 18.85
CA GLY A 84 -3.52 31.02 19.41
C GLY A 84 -3.48 32.43 18.81
#